data_AF-A0A1G2PWM8-F1
#
_entry.id   AF-A0A1G2PWM8-F1
#
_cell.length_a   1.000
_cell.length_b   1.000
_cell.length_c   1.000
_cell.angle_alpha   90.00
_cell.angle_beta   90.00
_cell.angle_gamma   90.00
#
_symmetry.space_group_name_H-M   'P 1'
#
loop_
_entity.id
_entity.type
_entity.pdbx_description
1 polymer ?
#
loop_
_entity_poly.entity_id
_entity_poly.type
_entity_poly.pdbx_seq_one_letter_code
_entity_poly.pdbx_strand_id
1 'polypeptide(L)'
;MSKFEALPHVVSEEPIIAWRMWQAVAVLNLFSDDIVYRLRAVSKHTEWKPRITLKADCFALVSSLAKSSNRQVSVHLIGFKHQPPDIYCKCGIYALRTKEGLFNYFVGKKMDPFKPWTVVSADKRGILPDRIMGCTVFGQVSLWGEIIEGEDGYRAQYAYPYDLTVLADDRRIADSLREQYQVDTRIELPQAHH
;
A
#
# COMPACT_ATOMS: atom_id res chain seq x y z
N MET A 1 -15.13 -8.00 -33.42
CA MET A 1 -13.99 -7.14 -33.06
C MET A 1 -14.36 -6.40 -31.78
N SER A 2 -13.81 -6.83 -30.64
CA SER A 2 -14.12 -6.25 -29.32
C SER A 2 -13.54 -4.85 -29.24
N LYS A 3 -14.38 -3.84 -28.99
CA LYS A 3 -13.95 -2.47 -28.68
C LYS A 3 -13.13 -2.54 -27.39
N PHE A 4 -11.83 -2.30 -27.49
CA PHE A 4 -11.06 -1.83 -26.33
C PHE A 4 -11.54 -0.41 -26.03
N GLU A 5 -12.56 -0.28 -25.19
CA GLU A 5 -12.87 1.01 -24.56
C GLU A 5 -11.66 1.40 -23.73
N ALA A 6 -10.99 2.47 -24.16
CA ALA A 6 -9.90 3.05 -23.39
C ALA A 6 -10.45 3.44 -22.01
N LEU A 7 -9.90 2.85 -20.95
CA LEU A 7 -10.25 3.26 -19.58
C LEU A 7 -10.02 4.77 -19.45
N PRO A 8 -10.96 5.53 -18.86
CA PRO A 8 -10.83 6.97 -18.77
C PRO A 8 -9.55 7.34 -18.02
N HIS A 9 -8.67 8.05 -18.72
CA HIS A 9 -7.47 8.66 -18.18
C HIS A 9 -7.84 10.08 -17.78
N VAL A 10 -7.94 10.34 -16.47
CA VAL A 10 -8.37 11.62 -15.95
C VAL A 10 -7.21 12.24 -15.18
N VAL A 11 -6.81 13.44 -15.59
CA VAL A 11 -5.99 14.32 -14.75
C VAL A 11 -6.97 14.99 -13.78
N SER A 12 -6.90 14.65 -12.49
CA SER A 12 -7.78 15.25 -11.48
C SER A 12 -7.06 16.39 -10.77
N GLU A 13 -7.62 17.60 -10.85
CA GLU A 13 -7.12 18.76 -10.09
C GLU A 13 -7.48 18.67 -8.60
N GLU A 14 -8.62 18.05 -8.28
CA GLU A 14 -9.03 17.75 -6.91
C GLU A 14 -8.67 16.31 -6.53
N PRO A 15 -8.18 16.05 -5.30
CA PRO A 15 -7.88 14.69 -4.89
C PRO A 15 -9.12 13.80 -4.84
N ILE A 16 -9.07 12.63 -5.48
CA ILE A 16 -10.08 11.58 -5.32
C ILE A 16 -9.84 10.88 -3.98
N ILE A 17 -10.89 10.79 -3.17
CA ILE A 17 -10.86 10.01 -1.92
C ILE A 17 -11.30 8.57 -2.19
N ALA A 18 -10.45 7.61 -1.85
CA ALA A 18 -10.68 6.18 -2.04
C ALA A 18 -10.17 5.37 -0.85
N TRP A 19 -10.40 4.07 -0.82
CA TRP A 19 -10.08 3.17 0.29
C TRP A 19 -8.81 2.37 0.03
N ARG A 20 -7.92 2.31 1.03
CA ARG A 20 -6.66 1.56 0.93
C ARG A 20 -6.34 0.82 2.22
N MET A 21 -5.56 -0.25 2.07
CA MET A 21 -4.97 -1.01 3.17
C MET A 21 -3.44 -0.87 3.15
N TRP A 22 -2.87 -0.80 4.34
CA TRP A 22 -1.45 -0.73 4.65
C TRP A 22 -1.11 -1.75 5.74
N GLN A 23 0.19 -1.94 5.92
CA GLN A 23 0.76 -2.50 7.13
C GLN A 23 1.36 -1.36 7.95
N ALA A 24 1.06 -1.28 9.23
CA ALA A 24 1.91 -0.54 10.16
C ALA A 24 3.10 -1.43 10.53
N VAL A 25 4.32 -0.91 10.46
CA VAL A 25 5.55 -1.62 10.79
C VAL A 25 6.32 -0.80 11.81
N ALA A 26 6.75 -1.44 12.90
CA ALA A 26 7.58 -0.81 13.90
C ALA A 26 9.00 -0.57 13.37
N VAL A 27 9.57 0.58 13.68
CA VAL A 27 10.91 1.02 13.27
C VAL A 27 11.58 1.63 14.50
N LEU A 28 12.82 1.23 14.77
CA LEU A 28 13.59 1.81 15.87
C LEU A 28 14.00 3.24 15.51
N ASN A 29 13.72 4.19 16.40
CA ASN A 29 14.22 5.54 16.32
C ASN A 29 15.64 5.59 16.92
N LEU A 30 16.64 5.65 16.05
CA LEU A 30 18.05 5.67 16.46
C LEU A 30 18.45 6.92 17.27
N PHE A 31 17.62 7.96 17.32
CA PHE A 31 17.90 9.18 18.06
C PHE A 31 17.29 9.20 19.47
N SER A 32 16.27 8.37 19.73
CA SER A 32 15.59 8.35 21.03
C SER A 32 15.45 6.97 21.66
N ASP A 33 15.97 5.92 21.01
CA ASP A 33 15.76 4.50 21.37
C ASP A 33 14.28 4.08 21.48
N ASP A 34 13.35 4.92 21.02
CA ASP A 34 11.92 4.62 20.98
C ASP A 34 11.54 3.85 19.72
N ILE A 35 10.37 3.20 19.76
CA ILE A 35 9.77 2.55 18.60
C ILE A 35 8.75 3.50 17.97
N VAL A 36 8.88 3.75 16.68
CA VAL A 36 7.91 4.49 15.87
C VAL A 36 7.29 3.58 14.81
N TYR A 37 6.07 3.86 14.38
CA TYR A 37 5.36 3.05 13.38
C TYR A 37 5.28 3.73 12.02
N ARG A 38 5.50 2.97 10.95
CA ARG A 38 5.42 3.47 9.56
C ARG A 38 4.44 2.65 8.73
N LEU A 39 3.76 3.32 7.82
CA LEU A 39 2.90 2.69 6.83
C LEU A 39 3.72 2.08 5.70
N ARG A 40 3.34 0.86 5.30
CA ARG A 40 3.93 0.12 4.19
C ARG A 40 2.86 -0.47 3.31
N ALA A 41 3.12 -0.54 2.01
CA ALA A 41 2.26 -1.28 1.08
C ALA A 41 2.23 -2.76 1.44
N VAL A 42 1.03 -3.34 1.46
CA VAL A 42 0.80 -4.75 1.84
C VAL A 42 1.57 -5.73 0.94
N SER A 43 1.67 -5.44 -0.37
CA SER A 43 2.20 -6.39 -1.37
C SER A 43 3.59 -6.09 -1.92
N LYS A 44 4.07 -4.84 -1.85
CA LYS A 44 5.33 -4.40 -2.50
C LYS A 44 6.40 -3.89 -1.54
N HIS A 45 6.16 -3.97 -0.23
CA HIS A 45 7.03 -3.43 0.82
C HIS A 45 7.39 -1.94 0.66
N THR A 46 6.74 -1.19 -0.23
CA THR A 46 6.94 0.24 -0.42
C THR A 46 6.57 0.99 0.85
N GLU A 47 7.55 1.68 1.43
CA GLU A 47 7.35 2.56 2.58
C GLU A 47 6.62 3.83 2.15
N TRP A 48 5.63 4.24 2.94
CA TRP A 48 4.97 5.53 2.82
C TRP A 48 5.66 6.46 3.82
N LYS A 49 6.53 7.36 3.36
CA LYS A 49 7.26 8.23 4.28
C LYS A 49 6.31 9.27 4.92
N PRO A 50 6.42 9.54 6.23
CA PRO A 50 5.64 10.57 6.89
C PRO A 50 5.79 11.93 6.22
N ARG A 51 4.68 12.65 6.02
CA ARG A 51 4.65 14.04 5.49
C ARG A 51 5.27 14.20 4.11
N ILE A 52 5.45 13.10 3.38
CA ILE A 52 5.97 13.08 2.02
C ILE A 52 4.92 12.39 1.16
N THR A 53 4.50 13.07 0.10
CA THR A 53 3.65 12.49 -0.94
C THR A 53 4.30 11.23 -1.51
N LEU A 54 3.55 10.13 -1.57
CA LEU A 54 3.99 8.96 -2.30
C LEU A 54 3.79 9.21 -3.79
N LYS A 55 4.86 9.11 -4.58
CA LYS A 55 4.80 9.06 -6.04
C LYS A 55 4.87 7.61 -6.52
N ALA A 56 3.98 7.26 -7.44
CA ALA A 56 3.98 5.98 -8.11
C ALA A 56 5.28 5.80 -8.91
N ASP A 57 5.83 4.60 -8.82
CA ASP A 57 7.02 4.22 -9.58
C ASP A 57 6.75 2.90 -10.34
N CYS A 58 7.43 2.72 -11.47
CA CYS A 58 7.39 1.48 -12.24
C CYS A 58 8.67 0.68 -12.02
N PHE A 59 8.56 -0.39 -11.22
CA PHE A 59 9.68 -1.30 -10.93
C PHE A 59 9.97 -2.33 -12.06
N ALA A 60 9.71 -2.01 -13.33
CA ALA A 60 9.92 -2.93 -14.47
C ALA A 60 11.40 -3.23 -14.79
N LEU A 61 12.35 -2.70 -14.02
CA LEU A 61 13.76 -3.11 -13.97
C LEU A 61 13.96 -3.64 -12.55
N VAL A 62 14.09 -4.93 -12.26
CA VAL A 62 15.14 -5.87 -12.69
C VAL A 62 14.62 -7.31 -12.53
N SER A 63 14.31 -8.03 -13.61
CA SER A 63 14.12 -9.49 -13.55
C SER A 63 14.71 -10.24 -14.74
N SER A 64 15.70 -9.67 -15.43
CA SER A 64 16.31 -10.31 -16.61
C SER A 64 17.50 -11.22 -16.32
N LEU A 65 17.82 -11.54 -15.06
CA LEU A 65 18.93 -12.46 -14.74
C LEU A 65 18.59 -13.45 -13.61
N ALA A 66 17.39 -14.02 -13.62
CA ALA A 66 17.07 -15.20 -12.81
C ALA A 66 16.26 -16.21 -13.63
N LYS A 67 17.02 -17.03 -14.37
CA LYS A 67 16.79 -18.45 -14.68
C LYS A 67 15.36 -18.97 -14.44
N SER A 68 14.64 -19.33 -15.51
CA SER A 68 14.19 -20.72 -15.72
C SER A 68 13.20 -20.79 -16.89
N SER A 69 13.45 -21.75 -17.77
CA SER A 69 12.62 -22.16 -18.91
C SER A 69 11.19 -22.54 -18.51
N ASN A 70 10.23 -22.22 -19.39
CA ASN A 70 8.84 -22.71 -19.41
C ASN A 70 7.85 -22.19 -18.37
N ARG A 71 7.50 -20.90 -18.44
CA ARG A 71 6.14 -20.44 -18.08
C ARG A 71 5.81 -19.14 -18.81
N GLN A 72 4.61 -19.09 -19.38
CA GLN A 72 3.99 -17.97 -20.09
C GLN A 72 4.39 -16.62 -19.46
N VAL A 73 5.34 -15.95 -20.11
CA VAL A 73 5.88 -14.67 -19.65
C VAL A 73 4.87 -13.61 -20.04
N SER A 74 4.25 -12.96 -19.05
CA SER A 74 3.53 -11.71 -19.28
C SER A 74 4.53 -10.70 -19.83
N VAL A 75 4.40 -10.37 -21.09
CA VAL A 75 5.34 -9.54 -21.85
C VAL A 75 5.33 -8.11 -21.26
N HIS A 76 6.20 -7.83 -20.29
CA HIS A 76 6.80 -6.51 -20.23
C HIS A 76 7.84 -6.51 -21.34
N LEU A 77 7.51 -5.91 -22.49
CA LEU A 77 8.49 -5.56 -23.51
C LEU A 77 9.49 -4.62 -22.84
N ILE A 78 10.63 -5.19 -22.43
CA ILE A 78 11.96 -4.60 -22.39
C ILE A 78 11.95 -3.05 -22.50
N GLY A 79 12.07 -2.36 -21.35
CA GLY A 79 12.77 -1.08 -21.29
C GLY A 79 12.08 0.22 -21.73
N PHE A 80 10.78 0.26 -22.05
CA PHE A 80 10.14 1.56 -22.29
C PHE A 80 9.92 2.32 -20.97
N LYS A 81 10.63 3.43 -20.78
CA LYS A 81 10.30 4.43 -19.77
C LYS A 81 8.88 4.95 -20.05
N HIS A 82 7.98 4.79 -19.11
CA HIS A 82 6.64 5.37 -19.15
C HIS A 82 6.35 6.10 -17.84
N GLN A 83 5.37 7.01 -17.84
CA GLN A 83 4.90 7.66 -16.62
C GLN A 83 3.95 6.72 -15.86
N PRO A 84 4.13 6.50 -14.55
CA PRO A 84 3.14 5.82 -13.73
C PRO A 84 2.00 6.76 -13.33
N PRO A 85 0.74 6.30 -13.30
CA PRO A 85 0.25 5.02 -13.79
C PRO A 85 0.18 5.00 -15.32
N ASP A 86 0.26 3.80 -15.91
CA ASP A 86 0.16 3.59 -17.35
C ASP A 86 -0.94 2.55 -17.64
N ILE A 87 -1.71 2.77 -18.71
CA ILE A 87 -2.86 1.91 -19.07
C ILE A 87 -2.43 0.50 -19.51
N TYR A 88 -1.21 0.33 -20.00
CA TYR A 88 -0.63 -0.95 -20.43
C TYR A 88 0.25 -1.61 -19.36
N CYS A 89 0.62 -0.88 -18.30
CA CYS A 89 1.38 -1.40 -17.16
C CYS A 89 0.47 -1.61 -15.93
N LYS A 90 0.91 -2.40 -14.93
CA LYS A 90 0.27 -2.53 -13.60
C LYS A 90 0.88 -1.60 -12.55
N CYS A 91 1.56 -0.54 -12.98
CA CYS A 91 2.10 0.49 -12.10
C CYS A 91 0.98 1.43 -11.61
N GLY A 92 1.32 2.27 -10.62
CA GLY A 92 0.35 3.15 -9.97
C GLY A 92 0.07 2.76 -8.52
N ILE A 93 -0.45 3.72 -7.76
CA ILE A 93 -0.89 3.54 -6.39
C ILE A 93 -2.37 3.12 -6.41
N TYR A 94 -2.64 1.90 -5.97
CA TYR A 94 -3.98 1.31 -5.98
C TYR A 94 -4.82 1.77 -4.78
N ALA A 95 -6.09 2.08 -5.00
CA ALA A 95 -7.11 2.20 -3.96
C ALA A 95 -8.46 1.72 -4.50
N LEU A 96 -9.32 1.19 -3.64
CA LEU A 96 -10.65 0.71 -4.03
C LEU A 96 -11.72 1.75 -3.72
N ARG A 97 -12.84 1.67 -4.44
CA ARG A 97 -13.89 2.67 -4.35
C ARG A 97 -14.62 2.66 -3.01
N THR A 98 -14.77 1.49 -2.39
CA THR A 98 -15.54 1.29 -1.15
C THR A 98 -14.75 0.54 -0.08
N LYS A 99 -15.12 0.74 1.19
CA LYS A 99 -14.55 0.00 2.32
C LYS A 99 -14.84 -1.50 2.16
N GLU A 100 -16.06 -1.86 1.81
CA GLU A 100 -16.50 -3.24 1.62
C GLU A 100 -15.70 -3.91 0.49
N GLY A 101 -15.50 -3.21 -0.63
CA GLY A 101 -14.67 -3.68 -1.73
C GLY A 101 -13.23 -3.94 -1.28
N LEU A 102 -12.65 -3.07 -0.44
CA LEU A 102 -11.31 -3.26 0.14
C LEU A 102 -11.22 -4.56 0.94
N PHE A 103 -12.14 -4.81 1.86
CA PHE A 103 -12.13 -6.03 2.67
C PHE A 103 -12.37 -7.27 1.81
N ASN A 104 -13.35 -7.24 0.90
CA ASN A 104 -13.62 -8.33 -0.03
C ASN A 104 -12.39 -8.69 -0.89
N TYR A 105 -11.65 -7.68 -1.35
CA TYR A 105 -10.41 -7.89 -2.11
C TYR A 105 -9.37 -8.66 -1.30
N PHE A 106 -9.09 -8.26 -0.06
CA PHE A 106 -8.08 -8.93 0.77
C PHE A 106 -8.52 -10.31 1.26
N VAL A 107 -9.78 -10.48 1.64
CA VAL A 107 -10.35 -11.79 1.98
C VAL A 107 -10.28 -12.74 0.77
N GLY A 108 -10.62 -12.26 -0.43
CA GLY A 108 -10.50 -13.02 -1.68
C GLY A 108 -9.06 -13.42 -2.02
N LYS A 109 -8.06 -12.67 -1.53
CA LYS A 109 -6.63 -13.04 -1.60
C LYS A 109 -6.20 -14.01 -0.50
N LYS A 110 -7.13 -14.55 0.29
CA LYS A 110 -6.88 -15.40 1.47
C LYS A 110 -5.99 -14.71 2.50
N MET A 111 -6.12 -13.38 2.61
CA MET A 111 -5.43 -12.56 3.59
C MET A 111 -6.44 -12.16 4.66
N ASP A 112 -6.20 -12.57 5.89
CA ASP A 112 -6.99 -12.14 7.04
C ASP A 112 -6.47 -10.78 7.53
N PRO A 113 -7.23 -9.68 7.34
CA PRO A 113 -6.81 -8.35 7.75
C PRO A 113 -6.76 -8.20 9.28
N PHE A 114 -7.40 -9.07 10.06
CA PHE A 114 -7.42 -9.00 11.52
C PHE A 114 -6.24 -9.74 12.16
N LYS A 115 -5.55 -10.57 11.39
CA LYS A 115 -4.39 -11.31 11.88
C LYS A 115 -3.16 -10.40 11.98
N PRO A 116 -2.46 -10.35 13.13
CA PRO A 116 -1.20 -9.63 13.26
C PRO A 116 -0.16 -10.13 12.25
N TRP A 117 0.61 -9.19 11.70
CA TRP A 117 1.71 -9.47 10.80
C TRP A 117 2.96 -9.74 11.61
N THR A 118 3.53 -10.94 11.51
CA THR A 118 4.91 -11.15 11.98
C THR A 118 5.85 -10.58 10.93
N VAL A 119 6.44 -9.40 11.19
CA VAL A 119 7.49 -8.86 10.33
C VAL A 119 8.79 -9.55 10.72
N VAL A 120 9.14 -10.61 9.99
CA VAL A 120 10.47 -11.22 10.08
C VAL A 120 11.41 -10.39 9.19
N SER A 121 12.12 -9.41 9.75
CA SER A 121 13.25 -8.79 9.04
C SER A 121 14.54 -9.49 9.45
N ALA A 122 15.03 -10.40 8.62
CA ALA A 122 16.40 -10.90 8.73
C ALA A 122 17.32 -9.93 7.98
N ASP A 123 17.98 -9.02 8.69
CA ASP A 123 19.05 -8.17 8.19
C ASP A 123 20.19 -8.19 9.23
N LYS A 124 21.44 -8.29 8.75
CA LYS A 124 22.67 -8.52 9.53
C LYS A 124 23.14 -7.32 10.37
N ARG A 125 22.33 -6.25 10.52
CA ARG A 125 22.70 -5.03 11.24
C ARG A 125 21.95 -4.84 12.57
N GLY A 126 21.51 -5.94 13.18
CA GLY A 126 21.06 -5.92 14.57
C GLY A 126 19.69 -5.27 14.80
N ILE A 127 18.77 -5.40 13.84
CA ILE A 127 17.36 -5.11 14.10
C ILE A 127 16.80 -6.26 14.96
N LEU A 128 16.19 -5.86 16.08
CA LEU A 128 15.70 -6.64 17.23
C LEU A 128 15.35 -8.13 16.93
N PRO A 129 15.81 -9.08 17.77
CA PRO A 129 15.43 -10.48 17.65
C PRO A 129 13.90 -10.65 17.75
N ASP A 130 13.34 -11.23 16.70
CA ASP A 130 12.12 -12.06 16.70
C ASP A 130 10.75 -11.47 17.03
N ARG A 131 10.49 -10.16 17.13
CA ARG A 131 9.09 -9.68 17.25
C ARG A 131 8.86 -8.20 16.92
N ILE A 132 8.85 -7.84 15.64
CA ILE A 132 8.11 -6.63 15.20
C ILE A 132 6.74 -7.08 14.68
N MET A 133 5.72 -6.84 15.51
CA MET A 133 4.30 -6.97 15.19
C MET A 133 3.93 -5.84 14.25
N GLY A 134 3.64 -6.16 12.99
CA GLY A 134 2.86 -5.27 12.16
C GLY A 134 1.38 -5.51 12.40
N CYS A 135 0.56 -4.49 12.26
CA CYS A 135 -0.89 -4.65 12.24
C CYS A 135 -1.44 -4.12 10.91
N THR A 136 -2.64 -4.55 10.59
CA THR A 136 -3.34 -3.99 9.43
C THR A 136 -3.79 -2.59 9.78
N VAL A 137 -3.61 -1.68 8.84
CA VAL A 137 -4.20 -0.35 8.86
C VAL A 137 -4.99 -0.20 7.59
N PHE A 138 -6.19 0.34 7.67
CA PHE A 138 -6.97 0.71 6.50
C PHE A 138 -7.57 2.08 6.69
N GLY A 139 -8.07 2.69 5.64
CA GLY A 139 -8.63 4.02 5.71
C GLY A 139 -8.72 4.65 4.34
N GLN A 140 -9.05 5.93 4.34
CA GLN A 140 -9.14 6.72 3.15
C GLN A 140 -7.77 7.24 2.71
N VAL A 141 -7.58 7.35 1.41
CA VAL A 141 -6.38 7.87 0.77
C VAL A 141 -6.78 8.93 -0.24
N SER A 142 -6.09 10.06 -0.23
CA SER A 142 -6.18 11.08 -1.27
C SER A 142 -5.33 10.63 -2.46
N LEU A 143 -5.91 10.64 -3.65
CA LEU A 143 -5.26 10.28 -4.92
C LEU A 143 -5.29 11.48 -5.86
N TRP A 144 -4.18 11.80 -6.51
CA TRP A 144 -4.13 12.92 -7.46
C TRP A 144 -3.04 12.76 -8.53
N GLY A 145 -2.99 13.73 -9.46
CA GLY A 145 -2.16 13.68 -10.66
C GLY A 145 -2.83 12.83 -11.73
N GLU A 146 -2.05 12.01 -12.43
CA GLU A 146 -2.58 11.05 -13.38
C GLU A 146 -3.35 9.93 -12.68
N ILE A 147 -4.61 9.73 -13.06
CA ILE A 147 -5.49 8.70 -12.50
C ILE A 147 -6.06 7.83 -13.62
N ILE A 148 -5.93 6.51 -13.44
CA ILE A 148 -6.62 5.52 -14.24
C ILE A 148 -7.73 4.92 -13.38
N GLU A 149 -8.97 5.11 -13.81
CA GLU A 149 -10.13 4.46 -13.22
C GLU A 149 -10.28 3.04 -13.77
N GLY A 150 -10.54 2.10 -12.86
CA GLY A 150 -10.95 0.75 -13.17
C GLY A 150 -12.30 0.43 -12.52
N GLU A 151 -12.79 -0.78 -12.78
CA GLU A 151 -14.09 -1.25 -12.28
C GLU A 151 -14.22 -1.10 -10.75
N ASP A 152 -13.23 -1.62 -10.01
CA ASP A 152 -13.28 -1.66 -8.53
C ASP A 152 -12.65 -0.45 -7.83
N GLY A 153 -12.01 0.46 -8.58
CA GLY A 153 -11.26 1.56 -7.97
C GLY A 153 -10.29 2.25 -8.92
N TYR A 154 -9.14 2.67 -8.39
CA TYR A 154 -8.26 3.63 -9.04
C TYR A 154 -6.80 3.20 -8.97
N ARG A 155 -6.01 3.66 -9.95
CA ARG A 155 -4.56 3.71 -9.91
C ARG A 155 -4.12 5.14 -10.11
N ALA A 156 -3.38 5.71 -9.16
CA ALA A 156 -2.97 7.11 -9.21
C ALA A 156 -1.46 7.28 -9.26
N GLN A 157 -1.04 8.46 -9.72
CA GLN A 157 0.35 8.91 -9.75
C GLN A 157 0.82 9.34 -8.37
N TYR A 158 0.00 10.08 -7.64
CA TYR A 158 0.33 10.55 -6.31
C TYR A 158 -0.71 10.10 -5.30
N ALA A 159 -0.25 9.86 -4.07
CA ALA A 159 -1.14 9.59 -2.97
C ALA A 159 -0.57 10.03 -1.62
N TYR A 160 -1.48 10.27 -0.69
CA TYR A 160 -1.17 10.44 0.73
C TYR A 160 -2.36 9.96 1.57
N PRO A 161 -2.14 9.38 2.77
CA PRO A 161 -3.24 8.98 3.63
C PRO A 161 -4.15 10.19 3.92
N TYR A 162 -5.45 9.96 3.97
CA TYR A 162 -6.44 10.98 4.33
C TYR A 162 -6.95 10.73 5.76
N ASP A 163 -7.30 9.48 6.07
CA ASP A 163 -7.55 9.00 7.42
C ASP A 163 -7.03 7.58 7.60
N LEU A 164 -6.90 7.15 8.86
CA LEU A 164 -6.38 5.84 9.22
C LEU A 164 -7.23 5.19 10.31
N THR A 165 -7.44 3.88 10.19
CA THR A 165 -8.02 3.00 11.18
C THR A 165 -7.09 1.83 11.41
N VAL A 166 -6.60 1.71 12.64
CA VAL A 166 -5.63 0.69 13.07
C VAL A 166 -6.39 -0.51 13.63
N LEU A 167 -6.16 -1.69 13.05
CA LEU A 167 -6.69 -2.97 13.55
C LEU A 167 -5.73 -3.58 14.57
N ALA A 168 -5.68 -2.99 15.76
CA ALA A 168 -4.88 -3.45 16.90
C ALA A 168 -5.47 -2.94 18.23
N ASP A 169 -5.08 -3.54 19.34
CA ASP A 169 -5.44 -3.07 20.69
C ASP A 169 -4.46 -2.02 21.25
N ASP A 170 -3.28 -1.87 20.65
CA ASP A 170 -2.24 -0.95 21.10
C ASP A 170 -2.42 0.48 20.57
N ARG A 171 -2.85 1.39 21.45
CA ARG A 171 -3.02 2.82 21.14
C ARG A 171 -1.76 3.53 20.67
N ARG A 172 -0.58 3.06 21.08
CA ARG A 172 0.70 3.67 20.70
C ARG A 172 0.92 3.64 19.19
N ILE A 173 0.38 2.62 18.50
CA ILE A 173 0.45 2.51 17.05
C ILE A 173 -0.33 3.67 16.41
N ALA A 174 -1.57 3.87 16.84
CA ALA A 174 -2.44 4.92 16.32
C ALA A 174 -1.89 6.32 16.63
N ASP A 175 -1.38 6.54 17.84
CA ASP A 175 -0.81 7.84 18.24
C ASP A 175 0.46 8.16 17.44
N SER A 176 1.36 7.18 17.29
CA SER A 176 2.56 7.30 16.46
C SER A 176 2.22 7.61 15.00
N LEU A 177 1.21 6.95 14.42
CA LEU A 177 0.79 7.22 13.05
C LEU A 177 0.13 8.59 12.90
N ARG A 178 -0.72 8.99 13.86
CA ARG A 178 -1.34 10.33 13.88
C ARG A 178 -0.29 11.43 13.88
N GLU A 179 0.71 11.32 14.75
CA GLU A 179 1.77 12.32 14.90
C GLU A 179 2.67 12.39 13.65
N GLN A 180 3.05 11.24 13.10
CA GLN A 180 3.92 11.19 11.93
C GLN A 180 3.22 11.67 10.67
N TYR A 181 2.04 11.12 10.37
CA TYR A 181 1.34 11.37 9.12
C TYR A 181 0.42 12.59 9.15
N GLN A 182 0.12 13.15 10.33
CA GLN A 182 -0.73 14.35 10.47
C GLN A 182 -2.13 14.13 9.86
N VAL A 183 -2.70 12.94 10.10
CA VAL A 183 -4.04 12.55 9.65
C VAL A 183 -4.83 11.98 10.79
N ASP A 184 -6.15 12.13 10.74
CA ASP A 184 -7.04 11.51 11.71
C ASP A 184 -6.82 10.00 11.73
N THR A 185 -6.48 9.50 12.92
CA THR A 185 -6.18 8.09 13.14
C THR A 185 -7.03 7.57 14.27
N ARG A 186 -7.68 6.43 14.07
CA ARG A 186 -8.55 5.77 15.04
C ARG A 186 -8.18 4.30 15.17
N ILE A 187 -8.71 3.66 16.20
CA ILE A 187 -8.51 2.23 16.46
C ILE A 187 -9.84 1.53 16.29
N GLU A 188 -9.80 0.37 15.67
CA GLU A 188 -10.91 -0.56 15.61
C GLU A 188 -10.38 -1.91 16.12
N LEU A 189 -11.01 -2.42 17.19
CA LEU A 189 -10.63 -3.71 17.74
C LEU A 189 -11.05 -4.81 16.74
N PRO A 190 -10.21 -5.82 16.50
CA PRO A 190 -10.64 -7.00 15.76
C PRO A 190 -11.89 -7.56 16.42
N GLN A 191 -13.01 -7.60 15.70
CA GLN A 191 -14.17 -8.34 16.17
C GLN A 191 -13.73 -9.81 16.28
N ALA A 192 -13.95 -10.44 17.44
CA ALA A 192 -13.73 -11.86 17.60
C ALA A 192 -14.69 -12.58 16.64
N HIS A 193 -14.20 -12.97 15.47
CA HIS A 193 -14.91 -13.88 14.59
C HIS A 193 -14.88 -15.25 15.30
N HIS A 194 -15.97 -15.54 16.04
CA HIS A 194 -16.25 -16.86 16.61
C HIS A 194 -16.56 -17.88 15.51
#